data_AF-A0A382BVZ5-F1
#
_entry.id   AF-A0A382BVZ5-F1
#
_cell.length_a   1.000
_cell.length_b   1.000
_cell.length_c   1.000
_cell.angle_alpha   90.00
_cell.angle_beta   90.00
_cell.angle_gamma   90.00
#
_symmetry.space_group_name_H-M   'P 1'
#
loop_
_entity.id
_entity.type
_entity.pdbx_description
1 polymer ?
#
loop_
_entity_poly.entity_id
_entity_poly.type
_entity_poly.pdbx_seq_one_letter_code
_entity_poly.pdbx_strand_id
1 'polypeptide(L)'
;MALTIKKKVQNYTIDQGTTFEKTIGAEDSSSVAVTISSGTVAGSMVKNFSYAPILKLEDSIGGEILLNSTDGTGGNMGDNILTEPQSFTTSLTGANCTFSLTATQTAELVEGKYYYSLTYTQSDGTTKERLAEGLITVEASAEVTNG
;
A
#
# COMPACT_ATOMS: atom_id res chain seq x y z
N MET A 1 17.02 5.07 22.10
CA MET A 1 17.57 6.15 21.26
C MET A 1 16.80 6.15 19.96
N ALA A 2 16.36 7.31 19.48
CA ALA A 2 15.70 7.36 18.19
C ALA A 2 16.72 7.03 17.09
N LEU A 3 16.38 6.09 16.21
CA LEU A 3 17.11 5.81 14.98
C LEU A 3 16.65 6.81 13.93
N THR A 4 17.60 7.39 13.19
CA THR A 4 17.29 8.18 11.99
C THR A 4 17.61 7.35 10.77
N ILE A 5 16.60 7.08 9.95
CA ILE A 5 16.68 6.30 8.73
C ILE A 5 16.48 7.20 7.49
N LYS A 6 17.26 6.90 6.46
CA LYS A 6 17.14 7.51 5.14
C LYS A 6 15.96 6.88 4.40
N LYS A 7 15.03 7.73 3.99
CA LYS A 7 13.92 7.34 3.11
C LYS A 7 14.45 6.84 1.77
N LYS A 8 13.96 5.67 1.33
CA LYS A 8 14.23 5.12 0.00
C LYS A 8 13.05 5.37 -0.94
N VAL A 9 13.33 5.85 -2.15
CA VAL A 9 12.32 6.01 -3.20
C VAL A 9 12.56 4.94 -4.25
N GLN A 10 11.67 3.97 -4.37
CA GLN A 10 11.79 2.84 -5.29
C GLN A 10 10.44 2.56 -5.95
N ASN A 11 10.45 2.13 -7.20
CA ASN A 11 9.22 1.76 -7.91
C ASN A 11 9.22 0.25 -8.17
N TYR A 12 8.03 -0.36 -8.19
CA TYR A 12 7.87 -1.79 -8.43
C TYR A 12 6.74 -2.07 -9.43
N THR A 13 6.74 -3.30 -9.93
CA THR A 13 5.64 -3.88 -10.71
C THR A 13 5.07 -5.07 -9.95
N ILE A 14 3.75 -5.24 -10.00
CA ILE A 14 3.02 -6.40 -9.50
C ILE A 14 2.22 -6.99 -10.65
N ASP A 15 2.41 -8.29 -10.91
CA ASP A 15 1.54 -9.07 -11.78
C ASP A 15 0.39 -9.64 -10.94
N GLN A 16 -0.86 -9.40 -11.35
CA GLN A 16 -2.03 -9.94 -10.67
C GLN A 16 -1.98 -11.48 -10.59
N GLY A 17 -2.45 -12.04 -9.47
CA GLY A 17 -2.47 -13.48 -9.24
C GLY A 17 -1.13 -14.08 -8.84
N THR A 18 -0.10 -13.26 -8.59
CA THR A 18 1.22 -13.72 -8.14
C THR A 18 1.57 -13.18 -6.76
N THR A 19 2.35 -13.92 -5.98
CA THR A 19 2.86 -13.40 -4.70
C THR A 19 3.88 -12.31 -4.98
N PHE A 20 3.61 -11.11 -4.47
CA PHE A 20 4.57 -10.00 -4.49
C PHE A 20 5.35 -9.98 -3.19
N GLU A 21 6.68 -9.92 -3.28
CA GLU A 21 7.55 -9.75 -2.12
C GLU A 21 8.79 -8.93 -2.49
N LYS A 22 9.13 -7.96 -1.64
CA LYS A 22 10.37 -7.19 -1.73
C LYS A 22 10.95 -6.93 -0.35
N THR A 23 12.26 -6.76 -0.31
CA THR A 23 13.01 -6.44 0.90
C THR A 23 13.70 -5.08 0.75
N ILE A 24 13.55 -4.22 1.74
CA ILE A 24 14.20 -2.92 1.87
C ILE A 24 15.16 -2.96 3.05
N GLY A 25 16.44 -2.70 2.80
CA GLY A 25 17.40 -2.40 3.85
C GLY A 25 17.21 -0.98 4.40
N ALA A 26 17.09 -0.85 5.71
CA ALA A 26 17.15 0.41 6.44
C ALA A 26 18.59 0.91 6.47
N GLU A 27 18.78 2.17 6.10
CA GLU A 27 20.07 2.84 6.02
C GLU A 27 19.99 4.18 6.73
N ASP A 28 21.11 4.71 7.19
CA ASP A 28 21.22 6.11 7.66
C ASP A 28 21.43 7.08 6.49
N SER A 29 21.60 8.37 6.80
CA SER A 29 21.90 9.41 5.80
C SER A 29 23.21 9.19 5.05
N SER A 30 24.11 8.38 5.60
CA SER A 30 25.40 8.01 5.01
C SER A 30 25.30 6.74 4.15
N SER A 31 24.09 6.19 3.98
CA SER A 31 23.84 4.94 3.26
C SER A 31 24.48 3.71 3.93
N VAL A 32 24.66 3.76 5.25
CA VAL A 32 25.14 2.64 6.06
C VAL A 32 23.94 1.93 6.66
N ALA A 33 23.95 0.59 6.64
CA ALA A 33 22.85 -0.21 7.17
C ALA A 33 22.62 0.06 8.66
N VAL A 34 21.36 0.28 9.04
CA VAL A 34 20.93 0.52 10.42
C VAL A 34 20.12 -0.67 10.90
N THR A 35 20.62 -1.35 11.93
CA THR A 35 19.88 -2.45 12.57
C THR A 35 18.70 -1.90 13.35
N ILE A 36 17.49 -2.36 13.01
CA ILE A 36 16.27 -2.07 13.76
C ILE A 36 16.03 -3.22 14.74
N SER A 37 16.43 -3.00 16.00
CA SER A 37 16.29 -4.01 17.07
C SER A 37 14.93 -3.97 17.78
N SER A 38 14.13 -2.93 17.55
CA SER A 38 12.83 -2.71 18.18
C SER A 38 11.97 -1.73 17.37
N GLY A 39 10.65 -1.72 17.62
CA GLY A 39 9.68 -0.96 16.84
C GLY A 39 9.00 -1.82 15.77
N THR A 40 8.20 -1.20 14.92
CA THR A 40 7.40 -1.90 13.90
C THR A 40 7.49 -1.17 12.57
N VAL A 41 7.43 -1.93 11.46
CA VAL A 41 7.17 -1.36 10.14
C VAL A 41 5.76 -1.72 9.76
N ALA A 42 5.03 -0.77 9.19
CA ALA A 42 3.75 -1.00 8.56
C ALA A 42 3.71 -0.27 7.22
N GLY A 43 2.97 -0.81 6.27
CA GLY A 43 2.87 -0.18 4.97
C GLY A 43 1.57 -0.50 4.26
N SER A 44 1.22 0.37 3.34
CA SER A 44 0.05 0.20 2.49
C SER A 44 0.29 0.84 1.12
N MET A 45 -0.56 0.47 0.17
CA MET A 45 -0.64 1.07 -1.15
C MET A 45 -2.07 1.54 -1.44
N VAL A 46 -2.18 2.69 -2.09
CA VAL A 46 -3.45 3.28 -2.49
C VAL A 46 -3.40 3.51 -3.98
N LYS A 47 -4.44 3.09 -4.69
CA LYS A 47 -4.52 3.34 -6.13
C LYS A 47 -4.52 4.85 -6.34
N ASN A 48 -3.63 5.33 -7.19
CA ASN A 48 -3.51 6.73 -7.53
C ASN A 48 -4.67 7.14 -8.44
N PHE A 49 -5.89 7.05 -7.92
CA PHE A 49 -7.00 7.83 -8.41
C PHE A 49 -6.78 9.23 -7.86
N SER A 50 -6.58 10.17 -8.78
CA SER A 50 -6.54 11.61 -8.55
C SER A 50 -7.27 12.03 -7.26
N TYR A 51 -6.60 12.85 -6.44
CA TYR A 51 -7.02 13.48 -5.17
C TYR A 51 -8.33 14.28 -5.20
N ALA A 52 -9.16 14.12 -6.22
CA ALA A 52 -10.49 14.66 -6.30
C ALA A 52 -11.39 13.57 -6.89
N PRO A 53 -12.06 12.74 -6.05
CA PRO A 53 -13.25 12.08 -6.51
C PRO A 53 -14.26 13.19 -6.84
N ILE A 54 -14.29 13.61 -8.10
CA ILE A 54 -15.37 14.45 -8.59
C ILE A 54 -16.59 13.53 -8.61
N LEU A 55 -17.38 13.60 -7.55
CA LEU A 55 -18.71 13.04 -7.52
C LEU A 55 -19.53 13.84 -8.55
N LYS A 56 -19.65 13.29 -9.76
CA LYS A 56 -20.56 13.85 -10.77
C LYS A 56 -21.97 13.34 -10.47
N LEU A 57 -22.92 14.25 -10.52
CA LEU A 57 -24.32 14.00 -10.21
C LEU A 57 -25.11 14.26 -11.50
N GLU A 58 -25.26 13.26 -12.37
CA GLU A 58 -25.89 13.46 -13.67
C GLU A 58 -27.43 13.50 -13.64
N ASP A 59 -28.09 13.03 -12.57
CA ASP A 59 -29.54 13.18 -12.43
C ASP A 59 -30.00 13.07 -10.97
N SER A 60 -30.34 14.20 -10.33
CA SER A 60 -31.08 14.19 -9.05
C SER A 60 -32.55 14.45 -9.35
N ILE A 61 -33.29 13.39 -9.70
CA ILE A 61 -34.75 13.44 -9.72
C ILE A 61 -35.30 13.12 -8.31
N GLY A 62 -36.01 14.07 -7.71
CA GLY A 62 -36.73 13.85 -6.45
C GLY A 62 -36.01 14.25 -5.16
N GLY A 63 -34.83 14.86 -5.25
CA GLY A 63 -34.29 15.69 -4.16
C GLY A 63 -33.31 15.06 -3.17
N GLU A 64 -32.99 13.76 -3.25
CA GLU A 64 -31.94 13.17 -2.41
C GLU A 64 -31.07 12.16 -3.16
N ILE A 65 -29.77 12.18 -2.84
CA ILE A 65 -28.78 11.20 -3.29
C ILE A 65 -28.33 10.46 -2.04
N LEU A 66 -28.64 9.17 -1.94
CA LEU A 66 -28.23 8.34 -0.82
C LEU A 66 -26.82 7.77 -1.10
N LEU A 67 -25.84 8.25 -0.35
CA LEU A 67 -24.44 7.82 -0.38
C LEU A 67 -24.08 7.07 0.92
N ASN A 68 -24.95 6.18 1.42
CA ASN A 68 -24.70 5.43 2.65
C ASN A 68 -24.26 3.99 2.35
N SER A 69 -23.08 3.61 2.85
CA SER A 69 -22.70 2.19 2.99
C SER A 69 -23.74 1.51 3.88
N THR A 70 -24.38 0.45 3.39
CA THR A 70 -25.48 -0.23 4.12
C THR A 70 -25.03 -1.46 4.91
N ASP A 71 -23.82 -1.99 4.71
CA ASP A 71 -23.54 -3.36 5.19
C ASP A 71 -22.44 -3.49 6.26
N GLY A 72 -21.71 -2.43 6.61
CA GLY A 72 -20.78 -2.48 7.75
C GLY A 72 -19.70 -3.57 7.65
N THR A 73 -19.46 -4.13 6.46
CA THR A 73 -18.41 -5.12 6.22
C THR A 73 -17.45 -4.58 5.17
N GLY A 74 -16.19 -4.40 5.56
CA GLY A 74 -15.13 -3.98 4.64
C GLY A 74 -14.95 -5.03 3.54
N GLY A 75 -15.49 -4.76 2.35
CA GLY A 75 -15.32 -5.64 1.19
C GLY A 75 -16.44 -5.63 0.15
N ASN A 76 -17.59 -4.97 0.38
CA ASN A 76 -18.69 -5.03 -0.58
C ASN A 76 -18.76 -3.82 -1.52
N MET A 77 -19.12 -4.11 -2.78
CA MET A 77 -19.23 -3.21 -3.94
C MET A 77 -20.40 -2.21 -3.81
N GLY A 78 -20.44 -1.45 -2.72
CA GLY A 78 -21.50 -0.50 -2.38
C GLY A 78 -21.00 0.71 -1.59
N ASP A 79 -19.71 1.08 -1.72
CA ASP A 79 -19.15 2.27 -1.08
C ASP A 79 -18.87 3.38 -2.10
N ASN A 80 -19.43 4.56 -1.86
CA ASN A 80 -19.62 5.58 -2.88
C ASN A 80 -18.50 6.63 -2.93
N ILE A 81 -17.33 6.36 -2.33
CA ILE A 81 -15.98 6.95 -2.51
C ILE A 81 -15.13 6.55 -1.29
N LEU A 82 -14.66 5.30 -1.22
CA LEU A 82 -13.50 4.97 -0.37
C LEU A 82 -12.50 4.11 -1.16
N THR A 83 -11.33 4.71 -1.41
CA THR A 83 -10.15 3.98 -1.87
C THR A 83 -9.47 3.40 -0.63
N GLU A 84 -9.94 2.24 -0.16
CA GLU A 84 -9.31 1.58 0.99
C GLU A 84 -7.86 1.19 0.65
N PRO A 85 -6.87 1.60 1.46
CA PRO A 85 -5.48 1.20 1.25
C PRO A 85 -5.31 -0.32 1.37
N GLN A 86 -4.72 -0.96 0.36
CA GLN A 86 -4.27 -2.33 0.48
C GLN A 86 -3.05 -2.37 1.41
N SER A 87 -3.17 -3.05 2.56
CA SER A 87 -2.09 -3.17 3.54
C SER A 87 -1.12 -4.28 3.18
N PHE A 88 0.17 -4.05 3.36
CA PHE A 88 1.19 -5.09 3.19
C PHE A 88 1.30 -5.94 4.44
N THR A 89 1.59 -7.23 4.24
CA THR A 89 2.22 -8.01 5.30
C THR A 89 3.67 -7.57 5.39
N THR A 90 4.15 -7.22 6.58
CA THR A 90 5.53 -6.75 6.79
C THR A 90 6.25 -7.61 7.82
N SER A 91 7.51 -7.93 7.57
CA SER A 91 8.41 -8.56 8.53
C SER A 91 9.73 -7.80 8.60
N LEU A 92 10.37 -7.82 9.77
CA LEU A 92 11.60 -7.09 10.02
C LEU A 92 12.63 -8.02 10.66
N THR A 93 13.80 -8.13 10.03
CA THR A 93 14.94 -8.89 10.54
C THR A 93 16.22 -8.07 10.40
N GLY A 94 16.77 -7.61 11.52
CA GLY A 94 17.96 -6.77 11.53
C GLY A 94 17.70 -5.43 10.85
N ALA A 95 18.43 -5.13 9.76
CA ALA A 95 18.20 -3.95 8.93
C ALA A 95 17.19 -4.18 7.80
N ASN A 96 16.74 -5.42 7.58
CA ASN A 96 15.93 -5.79 6.41
C ASN A 96 14.45 -5.82 6.77
N CYS A 97 13.66 -4.99 6.09
CA CYS A 97 12.21 -5.04 6.12
C CYS A 97 11.69 -5.70 4.84
N THR A 98 11.02 -6.84 4.97
CA THR A 98 10.27 -7.46 3.87
C THR A 98 8.82 -7.00 3.92
N PHE A 99 8.24 -6.74 2.75
CA PHE A 99 6.82 -6.43 2.61
C PHE A 99 6.24 -7.21 1.43
N SER A 100 5.03 -7.74 1.60
CA SER A 100 4.44 -8.67 0.65
C SER A 100 2.92 -8.59 0.56
N LEU A 101 2.41 -9.10 -0.55
CA LEU A 101 1.00 -9.43 -0.79
C LEU A 101 0.94 -10.86 -1.34
N THR A 102 -0.05 -11.63 -0.87
CA THR A 102 -0.31 -12.98 -1.38
C THR A 102 -0.88 -12.93 -2.80
N ALA A 103 -0.78 -14.03 -3.54
CA ALA A 103 -1.40 -14.18 -4.87
C ALA A 103 -2.90 -13.84 -4.90
N THR A 104 -3.64 -14.18 -3.84
CA THR A 104 -5.06 -13.82 -3.71
C THR A 104 -5.24 -12.31 -3.60
N GLN A 105 -4.46 -11.65 -2.74
CA GLN A 105 -4.53 -10.20 -2.57
C GLN A 105 -4.13 -9.45 -3.84
N THR A 106 -3.13 -9.94 -4.59
CA THR A 106 -2.72 -9.30 -5.85
C THR A 106 -3.71 -9.55 -6.98
N ALA A 107 -4.44 -10.68 -6.98
CA ALA A 107 -5.52 -10.94 -7.93
C ALA A 107 -6.71 -9.97 -7.76
N GLU A 108 -6.95 -9.49 -6.53
CA GLU A 108 -8.02 -8.54 -6.20
C GLU A 108 -7.66 -7.08 -6.54
N LEU A 109 -6.39 -6.78 -6.78
CA LEU A 109 -5.96 -5.44 -7.18
C LEU A 109 -6.49 -5.10 -8.57
N VAL A 110 -6.82 -3.85 -8.82
CA VAL A 110 -7.22 -3.39 -10.15
C VAL A 110 -6.00 -2.77 -10.85
N GLU A 111 -5.69 -3.20 -12.07
CA GLU A 111 -4.60 -2.66 -12.89
C GLU A 111 -4.47 -1.13 -12.82
N GLY A 112 -3.23 -0.64 -12.73
CA GLY A 112 -2.93 0.78 -12.67
C GLY A 112 -1.81 1.13 -11.71
N LYS A 113 -1.63 2.43 -11.46
CA LYS A 113 -0.56 2.95 -10.59
C LYS A 113 -1.07 3.17 -9.19
N TYR A 114 -0.28 2.73 -8.23
CA TYR A 114 -0.53 2.88 -6.80
C TYR A 114 0.62 3.65 -6.18
N TYR A 115 0.32 4.59 -5.28
CA TYR A 115 1.34 5.12 -4.38
C TYR A 115 1.45 4.19 -3.18
N TYR A 116 2.66 3.82 -2.79
CA TYR A 116 2.90 3.01 -1.61
C TYR A 116 3.84 3.70 -0.64
N SER A 117 3.71 3.35 0.64
CA SER A 117 4.65 3.79 1.67
C SER A 117 4.84 2.72 2.74
N LEU A 118 6.07 2.64 3.27
CA LEU A 118 6.45 1.85 4.44
C LEU A 118 6.93 2.81 5.53
N THR A 119 6.26 2.79 6.68
CA THR A 119 6.56 3.65 7.82
C THR A 119 7.12 2.81 8.96
N TYR A 120 8.31 3.16 9.42
CA TYR A 120 8.89 2.64 10.65
C TYR A 120 8.37 3.46 11.83
N THR A 121 7.71 2.81 12.77
CA THR A 121 7.37 3.37 14.08
C THR A 121 8.42 2.88 15.07
N GLN A 122 9.10 3.83 15.72
CA GLN A 122 10.16 3.52 16.66
C GLN A 122 9.62 2.82 17.92
N SER A 123 10.51 2.34 18.78
CA SER A 123 10.13 1.66 20.01
C SER A 123 9.39 2.53 21.03
N ASP A 124 9.45 3.87 20.88
CA ASP A 124 8.65 4.81 21.65
C ASP A 124 7.16 4.86 21.22
N GLY A 125 6.79 4.14 20.15
CA GLY A 125 5.43 4.05 19.63
C GLY A 125 4.89 5.31 18.96
N THR A 126 5.68 6.40 18.91
CA THR A 126 5.20 7.73 18.50
C THR A 126 6.06 8.35 17.40
N THR A 127 7.37 8.16 17.45
CA THR A 127 8.28 8.63 16.41
C THR A 127 8.11 7.76 15.17
N LYS A 128 7.79 8.40 14.04
CA LYS A 128 7.56 7.74 12.76
C LYS A 128 8.54 8.24 11.72
N GLU A 129 9.19 7.32 11.03
CA GLU A 129 10.10 7.62 9.93
C GLU A 129 9.69 6.86 8.67
N ARG A 130 9.89 7.48 7.51
CA ARG A 130 9.56 6.86 6.23
C ARG A 130 10.72 5.97 5.79
N LEU A 131 10.52 4.65 5.82
CA LEU A 131 11.52 3.68 5.36
C LEU A 131 11.59 3.66 3.83
N ALA A 132 10.44 3.53 3.17
CA ALA A 132 10.35 3.54 1.72
C ALA A 132 9.05 4.14 1.22
N GLU A 133 9.08 4.66 0.00
CA GLU A 133 7.89 5.03 -0.77
C GLU A 133 8.14 4.95 -2.27
N GLY A 134 7.08 5.04 -3.04
CA GLY A 134 7.18 5.20 -4.48
C GLY A 134 5.90 4.76 -5.17
N LEU A 135 6.03 4.32 -6.42
CA LEU A 135 4.92 3.86 -7.23
C LEU A 135 5.00 2.35 -7.44
N ILE A 136 3.87 1.68 -7.32
CA ILE A 136 3.67 0.30 -7.76
C ILE A 136 2.76 0.33 -8.99
N THR A 137 3.22 -0.27 -10.08
CA THR A 137 2.38 -0.52 -11.26
C THR A 137 1.81 -1.93 -11.14
N VAL A 138 0.49 -2.05 -11.13
CA VAL A 138 -0.20 -3.33 -11.18
C VAL A 138 -0.57 -3.61 -12.63
N GLU A 139 -0.14 -4.75 -13.14
CA GLU A 139 -0.39 -5.22 -14.51
C GLU A 139 -1.25 -6.49 -14.48
N ALA A 140 -1.99 -6.72 -15.57
CA ALA A 140 -2.78 -7.93 -15.75
C ALA A 140 -1.92 -9.19 -15.56
N SER A 141 -2.53 -10.27 -15.08
CA SER A 141 -1.83 -11.54 -14.92
C SER A 141 -1.16 -11.98 -16.24
N ALA A 142 0.10 -12.37 -16.19
CA ALA A 142 0.87 -12.81 -17.35
C ALA A 142 0.52 -14.25 -17.81
N GLU A 143 -0.58 -14.85 -17.35
CA GLU A 143 -0.96 -16.21 -17.77
C GLU A 143 -1.44 -16.21 -19.23
N VAL A 144 -0.56 -16.67 -20.12
CA VAL A 144 -0.95 -17.17 -21.44
C VAL A 144 -1.80 -18.41 -21.21
N THR A 145 -3.13 -18.29 -21.33
CA THR A 145 -4.02 -19.45 -21.44
C THR A 145 -3.67 -20.20 -22.73
N ASN A 146 -2.76 -21.16 -22.66
CA ASN A 146 -2.58 -22.13 -23.75
C ASN A 146 -3.81 -23.04 -23.72
N GLY A 147 -4.75 -22.77 -24.62
CA GLY A 147 -5.88 -23.65 -24.92
C GLY A 147 -5.46 -25.01 -25.44
#